data_AF-A0A1V5Z4U0-F1
#
_entry.id   AF-A0A1V5Z4U0-F1
#
_cell.length_a   1.000
_cell.length_b   1.000
_cell.length_c   1.000
_cell.angle_alpha   90.00
_cell.angle_beta   90.00
_cell.angle_gamma   90.00
#
_symmetry.space_group_name_H-M   'P 1'
#
loop_
_entity.id
_entity.type
_entity.pdbx_description
1 polymer ?
#
loop_
_entity_poly.entity_id
_entity_poly.type
_entity_poly.pdbx_seq_one_letter_code
_entity_poly.pdbx_strand_id
1 'polypeptide(L)'
;MYDLDGKELWNSKQPPGAWAIATTPVNWFGTEPPSGILVYGMGNGRPAVIWNGAGNVAETLPMTFTADRNDRDQQLDFYGLAADVWGDSRDEVVLFGSRGACIYTNARAAEIPTLYNENLYPGM
;
A
#
# COMPACT_ATOMS: atom_id res chain seq x y z
N MET A 1 -13.85 -5.12 -7.75
CA MET A 1 -13.19 -4.31 -8.78
C MET A 1 -14.03 -4.40 -10.04
N TYR A 2 -14.26 -3.28 -10.70
CA TYR A 2 -14.96 -3.18 -11.97
C TYR A 2 -14.06 -2.48 -12.98
N ASP A 3 -14.21 -2.81 -14.26
CA ASP A 3 -13.59 -2.01 -15.32
C ASP A 3 -14.40 -0.72 -15.59
N LEU A 4 -13.93 0.09 -16.55
CA LEU A 4 -14.54 1.36 -16.92
C LEU A 4 -15.95 1.21 -17.52
N ASP A 5 -16.27 0.02 -18.04
CA ASP A 5 -17.60 -0.32 -18.58
C ASP A 5 -18.54 -0.86 -17.50
N GLY A 6 -18.07 -0.95 -16.25
CA GLY A 6 -18.85 -1.44 -15.11
C GLY A 6 -18.96 -2.97 -15.06
N LYS A 7 -18.15 -3.71 -15.83
CA LYS A 7 -18.09 -5.17 -15.74
C LYS A 7 -17.23 -5.58 -14.55
N GLU A 8 -17.74 -6.53 -13.77
CA GLU A 8 -17.01 -7.06 -12.61
C GLU A 8 -15.75 -7.81 -13.07
N LEU A 9 -14.59 -7.37 -12.55
CA LEU A 9 -13.32 -8.07 -12.74
C LEU A 9 -13.13 -9.12 -11.64
N TRP A 10 -13.40 -8.75 -10.40
CA TRP A 10 -13.38 -9.66 -9.25
C TRP A 10 -14.10 -9.04 -8.05
N ASN A 11 -14.55 -9.89 -7.13
CA ASN A 11 -15.01 -9.49 -5.81
C ASN A 11 -14.37 -10.35 -4.72
N SER A 12 -14.31 -9.81 -3.51
CA SER A 12 -13.88 -10.54 -2.32
C SER A 12 -14.79 -10.16 -1.16
N LYS A 13 -15.32 -11.17 -0.46
CA LYS A 13 -16.15 -10.96 0.72
C LYS A 13 -15.27 -10.88 1.95
N GLN A 14 -15.45 -9.82 2.74
CA GLN A 14 -14.80 -9.69 4.03
C GLN A 14 -15.32 -10.79 4.98
N PRO A 15 -14.44 -11.43 5.78
CA PRO A 15 -14.88 -12.40 6.78
C PRO A 15 -15.78 -11.72 7.82
N PRO A 16 -16.70 -12.45 8.48
CA PRO A 16 -17.54 -11.89 9.54
C PRO A 16 -16.73 -11.08 10.56
N GLY A 17 -17.25 -9.90 10.93
CA GLY A 17 -16.60 -8.97 11.84
C GLY A 17 -15.45 -8.14 11.24
N ALA A 18 -15.04 -8.37 9.98
CA ALA A 18 -14.25 -7.37 9.27
C ALA A 18 -15.12 -6.21 8.81
N TRP A 19 -14.43 -5.12 8.63
CA TRP A 19 -14.84 -3.98 7.87
C TRP A 19 -13.63 -3.53 7.05
N ALA A 20 -13.78 -2.54 6.20
CA ALA A 20 -12.66 -1.85 5.58
C ALA A 20 -12.95 -0.37 5.70
N ILE A 21 -11.98 0.42 6.19
CA ILE A 21 -12.13 1.87 6.29
C ILE A 21 -12.16 2.47 4.89
N ALA A 22 -11.18 2.09 4.05
CA ALA A 22 -11.09 2.62 2.70
C ALA A 22 -10.26 1.71 1.78
N THR A 23 -10.40 2.01 0.49
CA THR A 23 -9.55 1.50 -0.58
C THR A 23 -8.83 2.68 -1.24
N THR A 24 -7.52 2.55 -1.48
CA THR A 24 -6.68 3.60 -2.06
C THR A 24 -5.83 3.00 -3.18
N PRO A 25 -5.79 3.60 -4.38
CA PRO A 25 -4.83 3.20 -5.41
C PRO A 25 -3.40 3.31 -4.88
N VAL A 26 -2.56 2.34 -5.22
CA VAL A 26 -1.14 2.33 -4.84
C VAL A 26 -0.30 1.86 -6.01
N ASN A 27 0.69 2.66 -6.38
CA ASN A 27 1.69 2.31 -7.37
C ASN A 27 2.82 1.46 -6.74
N TRP A 28 2.46 0.27 -6.27
CA TRP A 28 3.40 -0.58 -5.52
C TRP A 28 4.43 -1.27 -6.42
N PHE A 29 4.05 -1.62 -7.66
CA PHE A 29 4.88 -2.41 -8.57
C PHE A 29 5.68 -1.57 -9.58
N GLY A 30 5.39 -0.27 -9.70
CA GLY A 30 6.00 0.64 -10.67
C GLY A 30 5.05 1.05 -11.79
N THR A 31 5.56 1.82 -12.75
CA THR A 31 4.79 2.62 -13.71
C THR A 31 3.90 1.83 -14.68
N GLU A 32 4.05 0.51 -14.78
CA GLU A 32 3.20 -0.32 -15.61
C GLU A 32 2.09 -1.01 -14.80
N PRO A 33 0.86 -1.08 -15.33
CA PRO A 33 -0.21 -1.86 -14.73
C PRO A 33 0.20 -3.33 -14.46
N PRO A 34 -0.38 -3.97 -13.43
CA PRO A 34 -1.49 -3.48 -12.62
C PRO A 34 -1.04 -2.65 -11.41
N SER A 35 -1.63 -1.46 -11.27
CA SER A 35 -1.60 -0.72 -10.00
C SER A 35 -2.28 -1.57 -8.91
N GLY A 36 -1.76 -1.50 -7.70
CA GLY A 36 -2.35 -2.16 -6.54
C GLY A 36 -3.50 -1.35 -5.96
N ILE A 37 -4.33 -2.00 -5.16
CA ILE A 37 -5.29 -1.34 -4.27
C ILE A 37 -4.88 -1.64 -2.83
N LEU A 38 -4.48 -0.61 -2.10
CA LEU A 38 -4.33 -0.65 -0.66
C LEU A 38 -5.72 -0.71 -0.01
N VAL A 39 -5.90 -1.67 0.89
CA VAL A 39 -7.08 -1.80 1.75
C VAL A 39 -6.60 -1.78 3.19
N TYR A 40 -7.10 -0.83 3.98
CA TYR A 40 -6.69 -0.66 5.38
C TYR A 40 -7.89 -0.55 6.32
N GLY A 41 -7.61 -0.59 7.63
CA GLY A 41 -8.65 -0.56 8.65
C GLY A 41 -9.52 -1.81 8.61
N MET A 42 -8.88 -2.99 8.56
CA MET A 42 -9.61 -4.26 8.39
C MET A 42 -10.18 -4.83 9.70
N GLY A 43 -9.97 -4.15 10.83
CA GLY A 43 -10.34 -4.58 12.18
C GLY A 43 -9.18 -5.21 12.97
N ASN A 44 -9.42 -5.51 14.24
CA ASN A 44 -8.40 -6.03 15.14
C ASN A 44 -7.77 -7.34 14.62
N GLY A 45 -6.44 -7.43 14.69
CA GLY A 45 -5.66 -8.57 14.20
C GLY A 45 -5.64 -8.72 12.69
N ARG A 46 -6.17 -7.75 11.94
CA ARG A 46 -6.23 -7.78 10.47
C ARG A 46 -5.34 -6.65 9.91
N PRO A 47 -4.19 -7.00 9.32
CA PRO A 47 -3.24 -6.02 8.76
C PRO A 47 -3.85 -5.27 7.58
N ALA A 48 -3.23 -4.18 7.14
CA ALA A 48 -3.54 -3.64 5.82
C ALA A 48 -3.02 -4.60 4.74
N VAL A 49 -3.60 -4.55 3.55
CA VAL A 49 -3.20 -5.42 2.43
C VAL A 49 -3.18 -4.64 1.12
N ILE A 50 -2.31 -5.08 0.20
CA ILE A 50 -2.35 -4.62 -1.19
C ILE A 50 -2.91 -5.75 -2.04
N TRP A 51 -4.02 -5.48 -2.73
CA TRP A 51 -4.56 -6.37 -3.76
C TRP A 51 -3.98 -6.00 -5.12
N ASN A 52 -3.60 -6.99 -5.92
CA ASN A 52 -3.20 -6.76 -7.31
C ASN A 52 -4.41 -6.75 -8.25
N GLY A 53 -4.16 -6.41 -9.52
CA GLY A 53 -5.21 -6.36 -10.55
C GLY A 53 -5.96 -7.68 -10.77
N ALA A 54 -5.35 -8.82 -10.44
CA ALA A 54 -5.97 -10.14 -10.53
C ALA A 54 -6.87 -10.49 -9.33
N GLY A 55 -6.97 -9.61 -8.32
CA GLY A 55 -7.77 -9.87 -7.13
C GLY A 55 -7.10 -10.82 -6.16
N ASN A 56 -5.77 -10.86 -6.12
CA ASN A 56 -5.00 -11.58 -5.10
C ASN A 56 -4.34 -10.60 -4.14
N VAL A 57 -4.19 -11.00 -2.87
CA VAL A 57 -3.35 -10.26 -1.90
C VAL A 57 -1.89 -10.43 -2.31
N ALA A 58 -1.25 -9.34 -2.67
CA ALA A 58 0.15 -9.31 -3.06
C ALA A 58 1.08 -8.93 -1.90
N GLU A 59 0.59 -8.12 -0.96
CA GLU A 59 1.34 -7.75 0.25
C GLU A 59 0.44 -7.71 1.49
N THR A 60 1.06 -7.99 2.62
CA THR A 60 0.46 -7.85 3.95
C THR A 60 1.29 -6.88 4.78
N LEU A 61 0.67 -5.80 5.22
CA LEU A 61 1.30 -4.65 5.85
C LEU A 61 0.76 -4.48 7.27
N PRO A 62 1.37 -5.12 8.29
CA PRO A 62 0.90 -5.01 9.66
C PRO A 62 1.07 -3.59 10.20
N MET A 63 0.28 -3.20 11.20
CA MET A 63 0.69 -2.09 12.06
C MET A 63 1.67 -2.65 13.09
N THR A 64 2.80 -1.98 13.29
CA THR A 64 3.78 -2.34 14.34
C THR A 64 3.83 -1.22 15.37
N PHE A 65 4.00 -1.61 16.63
CA PHE A 65 3.93 -0.69 17.76
C PHE A 65 5.22 -0.73 18.56
N THR A 66 5.64 0.42 19.09
CA THR A 66 6.74 0.51 20.04
C THR A 66 6.38 -0.16 21.37
N ALA A 67 7.38 -0.62 22.12
CA ALA A 67 7.18 -1.42 23.32
C ALA A 67 6.40 -0.70 24.45
N ASP A 68 6.31 0.63 24.40
CA ASP A 68 5.56 1.46 25.35
C ASP A 68 4.04 1.53 25.06
N ARG A 69 3.56 0.90 23.98
CA ARG A 69 2.13 0.93 23.58
C ARG A 69 1.34 -0.20 24.23
N ASN A 70 0.27 0.16 24.92
CA ASN A 70 -0.63 -0.79 25.57
C ASN A 70 -1.66 -1.40 24.59
N ASP A 71 -2.34 -2.46 25.02
CA ASP A 71 -3.33 -3.19 24.21
C ASP A 71 -4.46 -2.30 23.69
N ARG A 72 -4.86 -1.27 24.45
CA ARG A 72 -5.90 -0.34 24.02
C ARG A 72 -5.43 0.53 22.87
N ASP A 73 -4.17 0.96 22.88
CA ASP A 73 -3.57 1.72 21.79
C ASP A 73 -3.48 0.86 20.51
N GLN A 74 -3.26 -0.46 20.66
CA GLN A 74 -3.19 -1.42 19.54
C GLN A 74 -4.55 -1.76 18.93
N GLN A 75 -5.65 -1.44 19.61
CA GLN A 75 -7.02 -1.66 19.15
C GLN A 75 -7.61 -0.43 18.44
N LEU A 76 -6.90 0.69 18.43
CA LEU A 76 -7.35 1.88 17.73
C LEU A 76 -7.15 1.73 16.23
N ASP A 77 -8.12 2.22 15.48
CA ASP A 77 -8.04 2.25 14.03
C ASP A 77 -6.91 3.15 13.55
N PHE A 78 -6.42 2.83 12.36
CA PHE A 78 -5.38 3.56 11.69
C PHE A 78 -5.81 3.91 10.27
N TYR A 79 -5.29 5.02 9.79
CA TYR A 79 -5.45 5.46 8.41
C TYR A 79 -4.27 4.96 7.58
N GLY A 80 -4.53 4.78 6.29
CA GLY A 80 -3.53 4.42 5.30
C GLY A 80 -3.55 5.42 4.16
N LEU A 81 -2.37 5.74 3.64
CA LEU A 81 -2.21 6.43 2.36
C LEU A 81 -1.04 5.84 1.57
N ALA A 82 -1.06 6.07 0.27
CA ALA A 82 0.01 5.72 -0.66
C ALA A 82 0.65 7.01 -1.18
N ALA A 83 1.98 7.06 -1.24
CA ALA A 83 2.72 8.20 -1.79
C ALA A 83 4.14 7.78 -2.19
N ASP A 84 4.63 8.32 -3.30
CA ASP A 84 6.04 8.26 -3.70
C ASP A 84 6.88 9.16 -2.76
N VAL A 85 7.42 8.57 -1.69
CA VAL A 85 8.17 9.30 -0.65
C VAL A 85 9.63 9.47 -1.07
N TRP A 86 10.16 8.53 -1.86
CA TRP A 86 11.55 8.54 -2.30
C TRP A 86 11.79 9.24 -3.65
N GLY A 87 10.73 9.49 -4.42
CA GLY A 87 10.80 10.05 -5.77
C GLY A 87 11.19 9.02 -6.83
N ASP A 88 11.02 7.72 -6.58
CA ASP A 88 11.41 6.64 -7.49
C ASP A 88 10.24 6.12 -8.34
N SER A 89 9.10 6.82 -8.31
CA SER A 89 7.86 6.45 -8.98
C SER A 89 7.21 5.16 -8.46
N ARG A 90 7.63 4.65 -7.30
CA ARG A 90 6.88 3.65 -6.53
C ARG A 90 6.32 4.30 -5.27
N ASP A 91 5.09 3.93 -4.95
CA ASP A 91 4.47 4.44 -3.73
C ASP A 91 4.95 3.62 -2.53
N GLU A 92 5.36 4.32 -1.47
CA GLU A 92 5.34 3.81 -0.11
C GLU A 92 3.90 3.76 0.42
N VAL A 93 3.65 2.81 1.32
CA VAL A 93 2.43 2.79 2.13
C VAL A 93 2.74 3.33 3.51
N VAL A 94 2.04 4.39 3.90
CA VAL A 94 2.12 4.98 5.23
C VAL A 94 0.85 4.60 6.00
N LEU A 95 1.01 3.76 7.02
CA LEU A 95 -0.03 3.48 8.00
C LEU A 95 0.22 4.37 9.21
N PHE A 96 -0.78 5.14 9.64
CA PHE A 96 -0.63 6.08 10.75
C PHE A 96 -1.89 6.17 11.59
N GLY A 97 -1.70 6.40 12.88
CA GLY A 97 -2.80 6.44 13.83
C GLY A 97 -2.39 7.07 15.14
N SER A 98 -3.17 6.76 16.18
CA SER A 98 -3.17 7.48 17.45
C SER A 98 -1.79 7.79 18.03
N ARG A 99 -0.76 6.94 17.85
CA ARG A 99 0.59 7.16 18.42
C ARG A 99 1.75 6.49 17.67
N GLY A 100 1.65 6.36 16.35
CA GLY A 100 2.74 5.78 15.54
C GLY A 100 2.47 5.81 14.04
N ALA A 101 3.53 5.62 13.27
CA ALA A 101 3.46 5.41 11.84
C ALA A 101 4.36 4.25 11.43
N CYS A 102 3.87 3.41 10.51
CA CYS A 102 4.66 2.42 9.81
C CYS A 102 4.75 2.85 8.34
N ILE A 103 5.98 2.88 7.82
CA ILE A 103 6.23 3.18 6.41
C ILE A 103 6.76 1.91 5.77
N TYR A 104 6.03 1.43 4.78
CA TYR A 104 6.36 0.24 4.01
C TYR A 104 6.81 0.63 2.61
N THR A 105 7.94 0.11 2.18
CA THR A 105 8.47 0.27 0.83
C THR A 105 8.62 -1.11 0.16
N ASN A 106 8.50 -1.15 -1.17
CA ASN A 106 8.65 -2.40 -1.90
C ASN A 106 10.14 -2.78 -2.02
N ALA A 107 10.55 -3.83 -1.32
CA ALA A 107 11.94 -4.30 -1.32
C ALA A 107 12.37 -5.00 -2.63
N ARG A 108 11.46 -5.26 -3.58
CA ARG A 108 11.84 -5.82 -4.88
C ARG A 108 12.70 -4.82 -5.63
N ALA A 109 13.76 -5.29 -6.26
CA ALA A 109 14.60 -4.44 -7.10
C ALA A 109 13.72 -3.62 -8.07
N ALA A 110 13.99 -2.32 -8.17
CA ALA A 110 13.53 -1.56 -9.32
C ALA A 110 14.07 -2.27 -10.57
N GLU A 111 13.25 -2.39 -11.62
CA GLU A 111 13.83 -2.75 -12.92
C GLU A 111 14.94 -1.74 -13.19
N ILE A 112 16.15 -2.25 -13.43
CA ILE A 112 17.31 -1.42 -13.69
C ILE A 112 16.93 -0.55 -14.89
N PRO A 113 16.95 0.80 -14.77
CA PRO A 113 16.66 1.65 -15.90
C PRO A 113 17.58 1.26 -17.06
N THR A 114 16.99 0.73 -18.14
CA THR A 114 17.74 0.32 -19.34
C THR A 114 18.14 1.52 -20.21
N LEU A 115 17.70 2.72 -19.82
CA LEU A 115 18.00 3.99 -20.46
C LEU A 115 18.60 4.95 -19.42
N TYR A 116 19.93 4.97 -19.33
CA TYR A 116 20.62 6.10 -18.74
C TYR A 116 20.63 7.22 -19.77
N ASN A 117 19.95 8.33 -19.47
CA ASN A 117 20.14 9.56 -20.23
C ASN A 117 21.48 10.16 -19.78
N GLU A 118 22.56 9.89 -20.53
CA GLU A 118 23.90 10.41 -20.26
C GLU A 118 24.05 11.92 -20.53
N ASN A 119 22.96 12.66 -20.73
CA ASN A 119 22.99 14.12 -20.77
C ASN A 119 23.15 14.71 -19.35
N LEU A 120 24.24 14.34 -18.66
CA LEU A 120 24.90 15.21 -17.70
C LEU A 120 25.13 16.55 -18.40
N TYR A 121 24.49 17.62 -17.92
CA TYR A 121 24.83 18.98 -18.33
C TYR A 121 26.34 19.19 -18.07
N PRO A 122 27.18 19.44 -19.10
CA PRO A 122 28.55 19.82 -18.87
C PRO A 122 28.56 21.30 -18.47
N GLY A 123 28.45 21.58 -17.17
CA GLY A 123 28.62 22.95 -16.67
C GLY A 123 28.06 23.22 -15.28
N MET A 124 28.84 22.90 -14.25
CA MET A 124 29.03 23.76 -13.08
C MET A 124 30.51 23.75 -12.71
#